data_AF-A0A839HF00-F1
#
_entry.id   AF-A0A839HF00-F1
#
_cell.length_a   1.000
_cell.length_b   1.000
_cell.length_c   1.000
_cell.angle_alpha   90.00
_cell.angle_beta   90.00
_cell.angle_gamma   90.00
#
_symmetry.space_group_name_H-M   'P 1'
#
loop_
_entity.id
_entity.type
_entity.pdbx_description
1 polymer ?
#
loop_
_entity_poly.entity_id
_entity_poly.type
_entity_poly.pdbx_seq_one_letter_code
_entity_poly.pdbx_strand_id
1 'polypeptide(L)' 'MSELKMHPVYVGRQPIFDRNEKIIGFELLFRSGHTTVAEFYDEHAATHDLLRAAFVDIGIEQLVGQHQAFLNLTRAFFHN' A
#
# COMPACT_ATOMS: atom_id res chain seq x y z
N MET A 1 -29.56 -11.87 3.79
CA MET A 1 -28.57 -11.69 2.71
C MET A 1 -27.86 -10.39 2.98
N SER A 2 -26.75 -10.43 3.74
CA SER A 2 -25.92 -9.24 3.97
C SER A 2 -25.24 -8.87 2.66
N GLU A 3 -25.47 -7.66 2.17
CA GLU A 3 -24.73 -7.06 1.07
C GLU A 3 -23.22 -7.15 1.37
N LEU A 4 -22.46 -7.80 0.49
CA LEU A 4 -21.01 -7.81 0.59
C LEU A 4 -20.52 -6.39 0.27
N LYS A 5 -20.33 -5.56 1.30
CA LYS A 5 -19.69 -4.24 1.15
C LYS A 5 -18.26 -4.46 0.68
N MET A 6 -18.04 -4.32 -0.63
CA MET A 6 -16.69 -4.10 -1.16
C MET A 6 -16.25 -2.72 -0.68
N HIS A 7 -15.27 -2.71 0.22
CA HIS A 7 -14.59 -1.49 0.60
C HIS A 7 -13.58 -1.18 -0.50
N PRO A 8 -13.71 -0.05 -1.22
CA PRO A 8 -12.73 0.32 -2.22
C PRO A 8 -11.36 0.48 -1.55
N VAL A 9 -10.36 -0.19 -2.10
CA VAL A 9 -8.98 -0.07 -1.64
C VAL A 9 -8.30 1.06 -2.40
N TYR A 10 -7.65 1.95 -1.67
CA TYR A 10 -6.88 3.04 -2.23
C TYR A 10 -5.40 2.86 -1.87
N VAL A 11 -4.54 2.97 -2.88
CA VAL A 11 -3.08 2.89 -2.72
C VAL A 11 -2.46 4.21 -3.15
N GLY A 12 -1.80 4.87 -2.21
CA GLY A 12 -0.93 6.00 -2.50
C GLY A 12 0.45 5.52 -2.95
N ARG A 13 1.05 6.24 -3.91
CA ARG A 13 2.43 6.01 -4.36
C ARG A 13 3.26 7.25 -4.09
N GLN A 14 4.35 7.10 -3.36
CA GLN A 14 5.28 8.19 -3.07
C GLN A 14 6.63 7.90 -3.74
N PRO A 15 7.08 8.73 -4.71
CA PRO A 15 8.33 8.49 -5.40
C PRO A 15 9.53 8.67 -4.46
N ILE A 16 10.52 7.81 -4.62
CA ILE A 16 11.82 7.88 -3.95
C ILE A 16 12.86 8.19 -5.01
N PHE A 17 13.65 9.23 -4.77
CA PHE A 17 14.67 9.71 -5.68
C PHE A 17 16.09 9.40 -5.18
N ASP A 18 17.01 9.15 -6.10
CA ASP A 18 18.45 9.17 -5.80
C ASP A 18 18.98 10.62 -5.66
N ARG A 19 20.29 10.75 -5.41
CA ARG A 19 20.96 12.06 -5.28
C ARG A 19 20.97 12.89 -6.57
N ASN A 20 20.61 12.29 -7.70
CA ASN A 20 20.54 12.92 -9.01
C ASN A 20 19.09 13.16 -9.46
N GLU A 21 18.13 13.11 -8.53
CA GLU A 21 16.69 13.28 -8.80
C GLU A 21 16.11 12.24 -9.75
N LYS A 22 16.73 11.05 -9.87
CA LYS A 22 16.17 9.92 -10.62
C LYS A 22 15.30 9.07 -9.71
N ILE A 23 14.13 8.68 -10.21
CA ILE A 23 13.24 7.75 -9.49
C ILE A 23 13.92 6.40 -9.40
N ILE A 24 14.09 5.90 -8.17
CA ILE A 24 14.59 4.54 -7.92
C ILE A 24 13.47 3.58 -7.52
N GLY A 25 12.34 4.11 -7.07
CA GLY A 25 11.22 3.32 -6.59
C GLY A 25 10.09 4.16 -6.04
N PHE A 26 9.10 3.47 -5.49
CA PHE A 26 7.95 4.05 -4.85
C PHE A 26 7.70 3.39 -3.51
N GLU A 27 7.44 4.20 -2.49
CA GLU A 27 6.81 3.74 -1.27
C GLU A 27 5.30 3.62 -1.50
N LEU A 28 4.75 2.44 -1.20
CA LEU A 28 3.31 2.19 -1.29
C LEU A 28 2.66 2.41 0.07
N LEU A 29 1.60 3.21 0.08
CA LEU A 29 0.90 3.64 1.27
C LEU A 29 -0.56 3.21 1.19
N PHE A 30 -1.04 2.44 2.17
CA PHE A 30 -2.46 2.12 2.29
C PHE A 30 -3.26 3.36 2.68
N ARG A 31 -4.42 3.56 2.06
CA ARG A 31 -5.33 4.67 2.36
C ARG A 31 -6.74 4.14 2.61
N SER A 32 -7.29 4.46 3.78
CA SER A 32 -8.69 4.22 4.13
C SER A 32 -9.60 5.30 3.52
N GLY A 33 -9.58 5.44 2.20
CA GLY A 33 -10.40 6.42 1.46
C GLY A 33 -9.62 7.59 0.86
N HIS A 34 -10.32 8.70 0.61
CA HIS A 34 -9.78 9.92 -0.03
C HIS A 34 -9.01 10.84 0.94
N THR A 35 -8.65 10.36 2.13
CA THR A 35 -8.02 11.17 3.17
C THR A 35 -6.50 11.14 3.04
N THR A 36 -5.85 12.30 3.16
CA THR A 36 -4.37 12.45 3.18
C THR A 36 -3.75 11.81 4.43
N VAL A 37 -4.55 11.61 5.47
CA VAL A 37 -4.17 10.89 6.69
C VAL A 37 -4.74 9.49 6.57
N ALA A 38 -3.88 8.49 6.74
CA ALA A 38 -4.38 7.14 6.89
C ALA A 38 -4.98 7.03 8.30
N GLU A 39 -6.31 7.05 8.37
CA GLU A 39 -7.03 6.77 9.61
C GLU A 39 -6.93 5.25 9.84
N PHE A 40 -5.85 4.84 10.52
CA PHE A 40 -5.62 3.46 10.89
C PHE A 40 -6.37 3.15 12.17
N TYR A 41 -7.49 2.44 12.07
CA TYR A 41 -8.18 1.86 13.23
C TYR A 41 -7.49 0.58 13.73
N ASP A 42 -6.71 -0.08 12.87
CA ASP A 42 -5.88 -1.25 13.17
C ASP A 42 -4.71 -1.32 12.17
N GLU A 43 -3.49 -1.12 12.65
CA GLU A 43 -2.27 -1.15 11.83
C GLU A 43 -2.00 -2.54 11.22
N HIS A 44 -2.52 -3.62 11.82
CA HIS A 44 -2.35 -4.99 11.30
C HIS A 44 -3.21 -5.25 10.07
N ALA A 45 -4.48 -4.85 10.13
CA ALA A 45 -5.40 -4.95 9.01
C ALA A 45 -4.88 -4.15 7.81
N ALA A 46 -4.31 -2.97 8.05
CA ALA A 46 -3.77 -2.11 7.00
C ALA A 46 -2.60 -2.73 6.23
N THR A 47 -1.66 -3.42 6.90
CA THR A 47 -0.55 -4.11 6.20
C THR A 47 -1.07 -5.29 5.38
N HIS A 48 -2.01 -6.07 5.92
CA HIS A 48 -2.61 -7.20 5.19
C HIS A 48 -3.39 -6.73 3.96
N ASP A 49 -4.20 -5.68 4.10
CA ASP A 49 -4.98 -5.12 3.00
C ASP A 49 -4.10 -4.46 1.95
N LEU A 50 -2.98 -3.83 2.34
CA LEU A 50 -2.00 -3.30 1.39
C LEU A 50 -1.35 -4.41 0.58
N LEU A 51 -0.93 -5.50 1.24
CA LEU A 51 -0.34 -6.64 0.56
C LEU A 51 -1.34 -7.31 -0.38
N ARG A 52 -2.58 -7.50 0.07
CA ARG A 52 -3.66 -8.00 -0.79
C ARG A 52 -3.88 -7.08 -1.99
N ALA A 53 -4.02 -5.78 -1.77
CA ALA A 53 -4.27 -4.84 -2.86
C ALA A 53 -3.10 -4.77 -3.84
N ALA A 54 -1.87 -4.74 -3.33
CA ALA A 54 -0.67 -4.65 -4.16
C ALA A 54 -0.39 -5.93 -4.94
N PHE A 55 -0.56 -7.11 -4.34
CA PHE A 55 -0.18 -8.39 -4.94
C PHE A 55 -1.34 -9.15 -5.59
N VAL A 56 -2.58 -8.94 -5.14
CA VAL A 56 -3.75 -9.73 -5.57
C VAL A 56 -4.71 -8.89 -6.41
N ASP A 57 -5.09 -7.70 -5.95
CA ASP A 57 -6.19 -6.96 -6.59
C ASP A 57 -5.72 -6.03 -7.73
N ILE A 58 -4.68 -5.21 -7.50
CA ILE A 58 -4.17 -4.23 -8.49
C ILE A 58 -2.96 -4.78 -9.26
N GLY A 59 -2.04 -5.43 -8.56
CA GLY A 59 -0.79 -5.92 -9.11
C GLY A 59 0.35 -4.89 -9.01
N ILE A 60 1.51 -5.34 -8.52
CA ILE A 60 2.66 -4.46 -8.25
C ILE A 60 3.17 -3.77 -9.51
N GLU A 61 3.20 -4.46 -10.64
CA GLU A 61 3.63 -3.88 -11.91
C GLU A 61 2.76 -2.67 -12.32
N GLN A 62 1.46 -2.69 -12.01
CA GLN A 62 0.58 -1.54 -12.28
C GLN A 62 0.85 -0.37 -11.32
N LEU A 63 1.33 -0.65 -10.11
CA LEU A 63 1.60 0.36 -9.09
C LEU A 63 2.95 1.07 -9.27
N VAL A 64 4.00 0.32 -9.61
CA VAL A 64 5.39 0.84 -9.64
C VAL A 64 6.10 0.69 -11.00
N GLY A 65 5.49 -0.01 -11.95
CA GLY A 65 6.10 -0.31 -13.24
C GLY A 65 7.37 -1.15 -13.08
N GLN A 66 8.47 -0.69 -13.70
CA GLN A 66 9.79 -1.35 -13.61
C GLN A 66 10.60 -0.92 -12.37
N HIS A 67 10.06 -0.06 -11.52
CA HIS A 67 10.78 0.46 -10.35
C HIS A 67 10.53 -0.41 -9.11
N GLN A 68 11.36 -0.22 -8.09
CA GLN A 68 11.22 -0.97 -6.83
C GLN A 68 9.99 -0.51 -6.04
N ALA A 69 9.28 -1.45 -5.43
CA ALA A 69 8.22 -1.18 -4.45
C ALA A 69 8.78 -1.28 -3.03
N PHE A 70 8.60 -0.21 -2.25
CA PHE A 70 8.94 -0.16 -0.84
C PHE A 70 7.65 -0.23 -0.02
N LEU A 71 7.63 -1.11 0.98
CA LEU A 71 6.46 -1.38 1.82
C LEU A 71 6.79 -1.07 3.28
N ASN A 72 5.89 -0.37 3.97
CA ASN A 72 5.94 -0.26 5.42
C ASN A 72 5.37 -1.52 6.05
N LEU A 73 6.20 -2.22 6.82
CA LEU A 73 5.79 -3.40 7.58
C LEU A 73 5.92 -3.10 9.07
N THR A 74 4.86 -3.35 9.83
CA THR A 74 4.91 -3.26 11.29
C THR A 74 5.64 -4.47 11.88
N ARG A 75 6.18 -4.34 13.09
CA ARG A 75 6.89 -5.44 13.78
C ARG A 75 6.04 -6.70 13.93
N ALA A 76 4.73 -6.54 14.04
CA ALA A 76 3.79 -7.65 14.18
C ALA A 76 3.70 -8.50 12.91
N PHE A 77 4.01 -7.96 11.73
CA PHE A 77 4.11 -8.77 10.51
C PHE A 77 5.11 -9.93 10.64
N PHE A 78 6.13 -9.77 11.49
CA PHE A 78 7.17 -10.79 11.72
C PHE A 78 6.88 -11.69 12.93
N HIS A 79 5.77 -11.48 13.64
CA HIS A 79 5.34 -12.34 14.74
C HIS A 79 4.15 -13.19 14.28
N ASN A 80 4.37 -14.51 14.27
CA ASN A 80 3.36 -15.51 13.96
C ASN A 80 2.71 -16.04 15.23
#